data_AF-A0A7J4TT32-F1
#
_entry.id   AF-A0A7J4TT32-F1
#
_cell.length_a   1.000
_cell.length_b   1.000
_cell.length_c   1.000
_cell.angle_alpha   90.00
_cell.angle_beta   90.00
_cell.angle_gamma   90.00
#
_symmetry.space_group_name_H-M   'P 1'
#
loop_
_entity.id
_entity.type
_entity.pdbx_description
1 polymer ?
#
loop_
_entity_poly.entity_id
_entity_poly.type
_entity_poly.pdbx_seq_one_letter_code
_entity_poly.pdbx_strand_id
1 'polypeptide(L)'
;MNVGAFKEISDHTIHTASIFQDHDSIAFAVVVFSLFKISLRVRDKKKFAKRVQSVLTRLKEDLQKGDARSYRLRIKKLFEKISDIDNKFKRYVDEVISHAQVKKGTKVYEHGVSIARAAEILGVSHWELMSYVGKTGIPERERVSETITQRMRFARRLFIA
;
A
#
# COMPACT_ATOMS: atom_id res chain seq x y z
N MET A 1 7.54 -4.37 -23.34
CA MET A 1 7.13 -3.98 -21.97
C MET A 1 8.39 -3.56 -21.24
N ASN A 2 8.55 -2.26 -20.97
CA ASN A 2 9.69 -1.75 -20.21
C ASN A 2 9.52 -2.19 -18.74
N VAL A 3 10.51 -2.90 -18.18
CA VAL A 3 10.45 -3.43 -16.82
C VAL A 3 10.35 -2.29 -15.78
N GLY A 4 10.98 -1.14 -16.06
CA GLY A 4 10.91 0.05 -15.21
C GLY A 4 9.48 0.58 -15.06
N ALA A 5 8.78 0.75 -16.18
CA ALA A 5 7.40 1.23 -16.17
C ALA A 5 6.45 0.29 -15.40
N PHE A 6 6.65 -1.03 -15.47
CA PHE A 6 5.80 -1.96 -14.72
C PHE A 6 6.08 -1.95 -13.22
N LYS A 7 7.34 -1.72 -12.84
CA LYS A 7 7.72 -1.49 -11.44
C LYS A 7 7.04 -0.23 -10.90
N GLU A 8 7.09 0.88 -11.63
CA GLU A 8 6.44 2.14 -11.22
C GLU A 8 4.93 1.98 -11.03
N ILE A 9 4.25 1.32 -11.96
CA ILE A 9 2.81 1.03 -11.83
C ILE A 9 2.54 0.19 -10.58
N SER A 10 3.37 -0.82 -10.32
CA SER A 10 3.24 -1.65 -9.13
C SER A 10 3.44 -0.84 -7.84
N ASP A 11 4.49 -0.01 -7.78
CA ASP A 11 4.81 0.83 -6.63
C ASP A 11 3.67 1.84 -6.37
N HIS A 12 3.14 2.46 -7.43
CA HIS A 12 1.99 3.37 -7.34
C HIS A 12 0.74 2.64 -6.84
N THR A 13 0.47 1.42 -7.33
CA THR A 13 -0.71 0.64 -6.91
C THR A 13 -0.63 0.27 -5.42
N ILE A 14 0.55 -0.13 -4.93
CA ILE A 14 0.78 -0.38 -3.50
C ILE A 14 0.57 0.89 -2.68
N HIS A 15 1.06 2.03 -3.17
CA HIS A 15 0.86 3.32 -2.53
C HIS A 15 -0.62 3.67 -2.41
N THR A 16 -1.37 3.55 -3.50
CA THR A 16 -2.82 3.77 -3.54
C THR A 16 -3.55 2.86 -2.56
N ALA A 17 -3.25 1.56 -2.55
CA ALA A 17 -3.85 0.62 -1.62
C ALA A 17 -3.51 0.91 -0.15
N SER A 18 -2.31 1.44 0.12
CA SER A 18 -1.89 1.85 1.46
C SER A 18 -2.64 3.10 1.96
N ILE A 19 -3.17 3.92 1.06
CA ILE A 19 -4.00 5.09 1.39
C ILE A 19 -5.44 4.66 1.68
N PHE A 20 -6.06 3.90 0.77
CA PHE A 20 -7.48 3.56 0.83
C PHE A 20 -7.78 2.40 1.79
N GLN A 21 -6.88 1.44 1.90
CA GLN A 21 -6.92 0.33 2.87
C GLN A 21 -8.18 -0.53 2.80
N ASP A 22 -9.00 -0.40 1.75
CA ASP A 22 -10.11 -1.29 1.50
C ASP A 22 -9.61 -2.62 0.91
N HIS A 23 -10.42 -3.66 1.10
CA HIS A 23 -10.09 -5.01 0.68
C HIS A 23 -9.79 -5.11 -0.82
N ASP A 24 -10.54 -4.39 -1.66
CA ASP A 24 -10.45 -4.50 -3.11
C ASP A 24 -9.19 -3.79 -3.65
N SER A 25 -8.80 -2.66 -3.04
CA SER A 25 -7.54 -1.97 -3.33
C SER A 25 -6.31 -2.78 -2.92
N ILE A 26 -6.31 -3.37 -1.72
CA ILE A 26 -5.21 -4.22 -1.24
C ILE A 26 -5.09 -5.45 -2.14
N ALA A 27 -6.21 -6.11 -2.45
CA ALA A 27 -6.20 -7.29 -3.29
C ALA A 27 -5.67 -6.98 -4.69
N PHE A 28 -6.05 -5.83 -5.27
CA PHE A 28 -5.52 -5.40 -6.55
C PHE A 28 -4.02 -5.11 -6.52
N ALA A 29 -3.53 -4.43 -5.48
CA ALA A 29 -2.10 -4.18 -5.30
C ALA A 29 -1.28 -5.48 -5.21
N VAL A 30 -1.79 -6.49 -4.51
CA VAL A 30 -1.18 -7.83 -4.46
C VAL A 30 -1.12 -8.46 -5.86
N VAL A 31 -2.19 -8.38 -6.65
CA VAL A 31 -2.19 -8.90 -8.03
C VAL A 31 -1.12 -8.20 -8.86
N VAL A 32 -1.11 -6.87 -8.89
CA VAL A 32 -0.17 -6.09 -9.72
C VAL A 32 1.28 -6.37 -9.30
N PHE A 33 1.56 -6.38 -8.00
CA PHE A 33 2.89 -6.66 -7.47
C PHE A 33 3.37 -8.08 -7.77
N SER A 34 2.49 -9.06 -7.62
CA SER A 34 2.79 -10.46 -7.97
C SER A 34 3.10 -10.61 -9.46
N LEU A 35 2.30 -9.98 -10.33
CA LEU A 35 2.52 -9.99 -11.77
C LEU A 35 3.85 -9.31 -12.15
N PHE A 36 4.20 -8.21 -11.48
CA PHE A 36 5.51 -7.58 -11.63
C PHE A 36 6.64 -8.55 -11.26
N LYS A 37 6.60 -9.17 -10.07
CA LYS A 37 7.65 -10.10 -9.61
C LYS A 37 7.79 -11.32 -10.51
N ILE A 38 6.67 -11.86 -11.02
CA ILE A 38 6.67 -12.96 -11.99
C ILE A 38 7.28 -12.50 -13.33
N SER A 39 6.94 -11.30 -13.81
CA SER A 39 7.44 -10.77 -15.09
C SER A 39 8.97 -10.67 -15.16
N LEU A 40 9.64 -10.53 -14.01
CA LEU A 40 11.11 -10.50 -13.92
C LEU A 40 11.75 -11.86 -14.25
N ARG A 41 11.01 -12.96 -14.08
CA ARG A 41 11.52 -14.34 -14.20
C ARG A 41 11.06 -15.06 -15.46
N VAL A 42 10.02 -14.56 -16.13
CA VAL A 42 9.47 -15.21 -17.33
C VAL A 42 10.39 -14.98 -18.54
N ARG A 43 10.74 -16.07 -19.23
CA ARG A 43 11.56 -16.05 -20.47
C ARG A 43 10.83 -15.34 -21.62
N ASP A 44 9.58 -15.68 -21.87
CA ASP A 44 8.76 -15.06 -22.92
C ASP A 44 7.91 -13.90 -22.37
N LYS A 45 8.54 -12.72 -22.31
CA LYS A 45 7.92 -11.49 -21.82
C LYS A 45 6.74 -11.03 -22.69
N LYS A 46 6.76 -11.29 -24.00
CA LYS A 46 5.69 -10.86 -24.93
C LYS A 46 4.41 -11.65 -24.69
N LYS A 47 4.51 -12.98 -24.59
CA LYS A 47 3.37 -13.85 -24.30
C LYS A 47 2.80 -13.59 -22.91
N PHE A 48 3.67 -13.36 -21.92
CA PHE A 48 3.25 -12.97 -20.58
C PHE A 48 2.47 -11.65 -20.58
N ALA A 49 3.01 -10.61 -21.23
CA ALA A 49 2.35 -9.30 -21.33
C ALA A 49 0.96 -9.40 -21.95
N LYS A 50 0.80 -10.17 -23.04
CA LYS A 50 -0.53 -10.39 -23.67
C LYS A 50 -1.53 -11.06 -22.72
N ARG A 51 -1.09 -12.07 -21.97
CA ARG A 51 -1.94 -12.76 -20.98
C ARG A 51 -2.37 -11.81 -19.86
N VAL A 52 -1.42 -11.07 -19.30
CA VAL A 52 -1.68 -10.07 -18.26
C VAL A 52 -2.64 -9.01 -18.75
N GLN A 53 -2.40 -8.45 -19.94
CA GLN A 53 -3.27 -7.44 -20.53
C GLN A 53 -4.72 -7.94 -20.67
N SER A 54 -4.94 -9.16 -21.18
CA SER A 54 -6.30 -9.69 -21.32
C SER A 54 -7.03 -9.82 -19.97
N VAL A 55 -6.30 -10.11 -18.90
CA VAL A 55 -6.87 -10.27 -17.56
C VAL A 55 -7.21 -8.91 -16.97
N LEU A 56 -6.29 -7.94 -17.08
CA LEU A 56 -6.49 -6.59 -16.58
C LEU A 56 -7.64 -5.88 -17.32
N THR A 57 -7.78 -6.10 -18.64
CA THR A 57 -8.91 -5.56 -19.41
C THR A 57 -10.25 -6.09 -18.88
N ARG A 58 -10.34 -7.38 -18.58
CA ARG A 58 -11.58 -7.97 -18.02
C ARG A 58 -11.90 -7.45 -16.63
N LEU A 59 -10.90 -7.26 -15.77
CA LEU A 59 -11.09 -6.65 -14.45
C LEU A 59 -11.60 -5.20 -14.58
N LYS A 60 -11.05 -4.45 -15.53
CA LYS A 60 -11.51 -3.08 -15.84
C LYS A 60 -12.97 -3.08 -16.30
N GLU A 61 -13.36 -4.01 -17.18
CA GLU A 61 -14.74 -4.13 -17.65
C GLU A 61 -15.73 -4.42 -16.51
N ASP A 62 -15.37 -5.30 -15.56
CA ASP A 62 -16.23 -5.58 -14.40
C ASP A 62 -16.43 -4.32 -13.53
N LEU A 63 -15.34 -3.58 -13.26
CA LEU A 63 -15.39 -2.34 -12.50
C LEU A 63 -16.23 -1.26 -13.20
N GLN A 64 -16.09 -1.12 -14.52
CA GLN A 64 -16.87 -0.15 -15.31
C GLN A 64 -18.37 -0.46 -15.33
N LYS A 65 -18.74 -1.73 -15.19
CA LYS A 65 -20.14 -2.17 -15.10
C LYS A 65 -20.71 -2.10 -13.68
N GLY A 66 -19.91 -1.70 -12.69
CA GLY A 66 -20.30 -1.70 -11.29
C GLY A 66 -20.48 -3.09 -10.68
N ASP A 67 -19.99 -4.15 -11.36
CA ASP A 67 -20.15 -5.53 -10.91
C ASP A 67 -19.02 -5.93 -9.94
N ALA A 68 -19.12 -5.44 -8.70
CA ALA A 68 -18.18 -5.72 -7.65
C ALA A 68 -18.07 -7.23 -7.33
N ARG A 69 -19.15 -8.00 -7.52
CA ARG A 69 -19.15 -9.44 -7.24
C ARG A 69 -18.31 -10.20 -8.26
N SER A 70 -18.50 -9.92 -9.55
CA SER A 70 -17.69 -10.52 -10.61
C SER A 70 -16.23 -10.11 -10.50
N TYR A 71 -15.96 -8.83 -10.19
CA TYR A 71 -14.61 -8.33 -9.94
C TYR A 71 -13.90 -9.15 -8.83
N ARG A 72 -14.52 -9.26 -7.65
CA ARG A 72 -13.96 -10.02 -6.51
C ARG A 72 -13.75 -11.50 -6.85
N LEU A 73 -14.69 -12.12 -7.57
CA LEU A 73 -14.55 -13.50 -8.01
C LEU A 73 -13.36 -13.69 -8.95
N ARG A 74 -13.12 -12.74 -9.88
CA ARG A 74 -11.97 -12.80 -10.78
C ARG A 74 -10.65 -12.56 -10.06
N ILE A 75 -10.61 -11.65 -9.09
CA ILE A 75 -9.43 -11.44 -8.24
C ILE A 75 -9.10 -12.72 -7.45
N LYS A 76 -10.10 -13.39 -6.87
CA LYS A 76 -9.88 -14.68 -6.19
C LYS A 76 -9.28 -15.73 -7.12
N LYS A 77 -9.86 -15.89 -8.32
CA LYS A 77 -9.33 -16.81 -9.35
C LYS A 77 -7.91 -16.45 -9.79
N LEU A 78 -7.54 -15.16 -9.74
CA LEU A 78 -6.18 -14.73 -10.03
C LEU A 78 -5.22 -15.12 -8.91
N PHE A 79 -5.61 -14.98 -7.65
CA PHE A 79 -4.81 -15.44 -6.53
C PHE A 79 -4.54 -16.94 -6.59
N GLU A 80 -5.56 -17.75 -6.87
CA GLU A 80 -5.41 -19.20 -7.08
C GLU A 80 -4.37 -19.48 -8.19
N LYS A 81 -4.54 -18.88 -9.36
CA LYS A 81 -3.60 -19.05 -10.49
C LYS A 81 -2.19 -18.57 -10.19
N ILE A 82 -2.03 -17.45 -9.50
CA ILE A 82 -0.71 -16.91 -9.16
C ILE A 82 -0.03 -17.81 -8.12
N SER A 83 -0.79 -18.30 -7.14
CA SER A 83 -0.31 -19.24 -6.13
C SER A 83 0.16 -20.56 -6.75
N ASP A 84 -0.53 -21.04 -7.79
CA ASP A 84 -0.12 -22.24 -8.54
C ASP A 84 1.16 -22.03 -9.35
N ILE A 85 1.41 -20.79 -9.82
CA ILE A 85 2.55 -20.43 -10.67
C ILE A 85 3.78 -20.06 -9.85
N ASP A 86 3.62 -19.39 -8.71
CA ASP A 86 4.72 -18.88 -7.89
C ASP A 86 4.47 -19.17 -6.41
N ASN A 87 5.28 -20.08 -5.86
CA ASN A 87 5.25 -20.46 -4.44
C ASN A 87 5.58 -19.29 -3.50
N LYS A 88 6.10 -18.17 -4.01
CA LYS A 88 6.36 -16.94 -3.23
C LYS A 88 5.14 -16.03 -3.13
N PHE A 89 3.98 -16.41 -3.67
CA PHE A 89 2.77 -15.59 -3.65
C PHE A 89 2.40 -15.11 -2.24
N LYS A 90 2.48 -15.99 -1.24
CA LYS A 90 2.23 -15.63 0.18
C LYS A 90 3.13 -14.48 0.64
N ARG A 91 4.43 -14.52 0.29
CA ARG A 91 5.37 -13.45 0.61
C ARG A 91 5.01 -12.13 -0.08
N TYR A 92 4.45 -12.16 -1.30
CA TYR A 92 3.99 -10.93 -1.96
C TYR A 92 2.77 -10.32 -1.26
N VAL A 93 1.86 -11.16 -0.75
CA VAL A 93 0.75 -10.71 0.10
C VAL A 93 1.30 -10.02 1.35
N ASP A 94 2.25 -10.66 2.04
CA ASP A 94 2.87 -10.12 3.25
C ASP A 94 3.61 -8.78 2.98
N GLU A 95 4.33 -8.67 1.85
CA GLU A 95 5.02 -7.44 1.44
C GLU A 95 4.04 -6.27 1.23
N VAL A 96 2.89 -6.51 0.56
CA VAL A 96 1.88 -5.46 0.34
C VAL A 96 1.16 -5.07 1.64
N ILE A 97 0.85 -6.04 2.50
CA ILE A 97 0.23 -5.78 3.81
C ILE A 97 1.18 -4.99 4.70
N SER A 98 2.46 -5.38 4.77
CA SER A 98 3.48 -4.64 5.53
C SER A 98 3.60 -3.20 5.06
N HIS A 99 3.61 -2.96 3.74
CA HIS A 99 3.61 -1.60 3.19
C HIS A 99 2.39 -0.78 3.63
N ALA A 100 1.19 -1.37 3.64
CA ALA A 100 -0.02 -0.70 4.10
C ALA A 100 0.03 -0.41 5.62
N GLN A 101 0.54 -1.35 6.42
CA GLN A 101 0.74 -1.18 7.85
C GLN A 101 1.76 -0.08 8.17
N VAL A 102 2.88 -0.03 7.46
CA VAL A 102 3.89 1.04 7.57
C VAL A 102 3.27 2.42 7.28
N LYS A 103 2.42 2.54 6.25
CA LYS A 103 1.69 3.79 5.96
C LYS A 103 0.73 4.18 7.09
N LYS A 104 0.05 3.20 7.68
CA LYS A 104 -0.83 3.44 8.82
C LYS A 104 -0.05 3.88 10.07
N GLY A 105 1.12 3.28 10.31
CA GLY A 105 2.01 3.66 11.42
C GLY A 105 2.52 5.07 11.29
N THR A 106 2.74 5.50 10.06
CA THR A 106 3.12 6.87 9.74
C THR A 106 2.02 7.86 10.14
N LYS A 107 0.74 7.54 9.88
CA LYS A 107 -0.39 8.37 10.35
C LYS A 107 -0.54 8.36 11.87
N VAL A 108 -0.34 7.21 12.50
CA VAL A 108 -0.35 7.09 13.97
C VAL A 108 0.76 7.95 14.59
N TYR A 109 1.94 7.97 13.97
CA TYR A 109 3.04 8.86 14.31
C TYR A 109 2.69 10.35 14.11
N GLU A 110 2.04 10.71 13.00
CA GLU A 110 1.50 12.06 12.78
C GLU A 110 0.56 12.48 13.93
N HIS A 111 -0.17 11.55 14.55
CA HIS A 111 -1.03 11.89 15.69
C HIS A 111 -0.29 11.99 17.05
N GLY A 112 1.05 11.99 17.04
CA GLY A 112 1.88 12.24 18.23
C GLY A 112 2.29 10.99 19.00
N VAL A 113 1.99 9.80 18.48
CA VAL A 113 2.50 8.53 19.01
C VAL A 113 3.95 8.35 18.58
N SER A 114 4.83 7.89 19.46
CA SER A 114 6.23 7.65 19.07
C SER A 114 6.34 6.62 17.94
N ILE A 115 7.35 6.75 17.08
CA ILE A 115 7.61 5.78 15.99
C ILE A 115 7.72 4.36 16.54
N ALA A 116 8.39 4.21 17.68
CA ALA A 116 8.57 2.90 18.30
C ALA A 116 7.24 2.26 18.72
N ARG A 117 6.37 3.04 19.36
CA ARG A 117 5.04 2.57 19.78
C ARG A 117 4.12 2.33 18.58
N ALA A 118 4.19 3.15 17.54
CA ALA A 118 3.42 2.96 16.31
C ALA A 118 3.83 1.68 15.56
N ALA A 119 5.13 1.37 15.50
CA ALA A 119 5.65 0.15 14.90
C ALA A 119 5.22 -1.10 15.68
N GLU A 120 5.27 -1.04 17.01
CA GLU A 120 4.82 -2.12 17.91
C GLU A 120 3.32 -2.42 17.74
N ILE A 121 2.47 -1.39 17.76
CA ILE A 121 1.00 -1.53 17.63
C ILE A 121 0.61 -2.17 16.29
N LEU A 122 1.37 -1.91 15.24
CA LEU A 122 1.05 -2.33 13.88
C LEU A 122 1.81 -3.58 13.43
N GLY A 123 2.71 -4.10 14.26
CA GLY A 123 3.50 -5.30 13.97
C GLY A 123 4.47 -5.11 12.80
N VAL A 124 5.01 -3.91 12.61
CA VAL A 124 5.93 -3.57 11.51
C VAL A 124 7.35 -3.28 12.03
N SER A 125 8.34 -3.39 11.15
CA SER A 125 9.71 -3.04 11.49
C SER A 125 9.86 -1.53 11.76
N HIS A 126 10.57 -1.19 12.84
CA HIS A 126 10.92 0.20 13.15
C HIS A 126 11.71 0.87 12.01
N TRP A 127 12.63 0.14 11.37
CA TRP A 127 13.43 0.64 10.26
C TRP A 127 12.60 0.94 9.01
N GLU A 128 11.65 0.07 8.68
CA GLU A 128 10.75 0.26 7.54
C GLU A 128 9.83 1.46 7.76
N LEU A 129 9.31 1.60 9.00
CA LEU A 129 8.48 2.75 9.37
C LEU A 129 9.27 4.06 9.33
N MET A 130 10.49 4.09 9.86
CA MET A 130 11.35 5.27 9.86
C MET A 130 11.77 5.68 8.43
N SER A 131 12.14 4.71 7.59
CA SER A 131 12.48 4.95 6.17
C SER A 131 11.31 5.59 5.41
N TYR A 132 10.08 5.14 5.70
CA TYR A 132 8.88 5.66 5.07
C TYR A 132 8.52 7.06 5.59
N VAL A 133 8.56 7.29 6.91
CA VAL A 133 8.33 8.62 7.53
C VAL A 133 9.28 9.66 6.94
N GLY A 134 10.57 9.33 6.82
CA GLY A 134 11.57 10.22 6.22
C GLY A 134 11.27 10.62 4.77
N LYS A 135 10.77 9.68 3.96
CA LYS A 135 10.37 9.96 2.55
C LYS A 135 9.12 10.83 2.43
N THR A 136 8.28 10.88 3.47
CA THR A 136 7.00 11.59 3.43
C THR A 136 7.07 13.06 3.88
N GLY A 137 8.25 13.52 4.31
CA GLY A 137 8.48 14.91 4.76
C GLY A 137 7.66 15.32 5.98
N ILE A 138 7.12 14.34 6.72
CA ILE A 138 6.26 14.58 7.88
C ILE A 138 6.96 15.38 9.00
N PRO A 139 8.25 15.13 9.31
CA PRO A 139 8.98 15.96 10.26
C PRO A 139 9.13 17.42 9.82
N GLU A 140 9.10 17.67 8.51
CA GLU A 140 9.33 18.98 7.89
C GLU A 140 8.03 19.72 7.58
N ARG A 141 6.86 19.07 7.70
CA ARG A 141 5.58 19.77 7.57
C ARG A 141 5.42 20.70 8.77
N GLU A 142 5.66 21.99 8.54
CA GLU A 142 5.20 23.06 9.41
C GLU A 142 3.69 22.89 9.62
N ARG A 143 3.29 22.29 10.73
CA ARG A 143 1.94 22.53 11.25
C ARG A 143 1.92 24.01 11.56
N VAL A 144 1.01 24.75 10.92
CA VAL A 144 0.72 26.15 11.27
C VAL A 144 0.78 26.27 12.78
N SER A 145 1.89 26.83 13.28
CA SER A 145 2.21 26.67 14.68
C SER A 145 1.31 27.65 15.41
N GLU A 146 0.47 27.14 16.32
CA GLU A 146 -0.11 28.02 17.31
C GLU A 146 1.01 28.84 17.95
N THR A 147 0.84 30.16 17.98
CA THR A 147 1.81 31.06 18.59
C THR A 147 2.10 30.61 20.03
N ILE A 148 3.30 30.89 20.53
CA ILE A 148 3.69 30.56 21.91
C ILE A 148 2.62 31.04 22.91
N THR A 149 2.02 32.20 22.64
CA THR A 149 0.92 32.79 23.41
C THR A 149 -0.34 31.91 23.42
N GLN A 150 -0.75 31.35 22.28
CA GLN A 150 -1.89 30.44 22.17
C GLN A 150 -1.64 29.14 22.92
N ARG A 151 -0.44 28.56 22.78
CA ARG A 151 -0.02 27.34 23.48
C ARG A 151 0.00 27.52 24.99
N MET A 152 0.56 28.65 25.48
CA MET A 152 0.56 29.01 26.90
C MET A 152 -0.84 29.18 27.47
N ARG A 153 -1.75 29.80 26.70
CA ARG A 153 -3.15 30.01 27.11
C ARG A 153 -3.93 28.69 27.16
N PHE A 154 -3.66 27.75 26.26
CA PHE A 154 -4.24 26.41 26.31
C PHE A 154 -3.74 25.61 27.51
N ALA A 155 -2.42 25.55 27.72
CA ALA A 155 -1.82 24.83 28.84
C ALA A 155 -2.34 25.34 30.20
N ARG A 156 -2.42 26.66 30.38
CA ARG A 156 -2.97 27.26 31.61
C ARG A 156 -4.42 26.85 31.88
N ARG A 157 -5.25 26.71 30.83
CA ARG A 157 -6.66 26.29 30.99
C ARG A 157 -6.78 24.84 31.47
N LEU A 158 -5.83 23.96 31.17
CA LEU A 158 -5.86 22.57 31.62
C LEU A 158 -5.59 22.39 33.12
N PHE A 159 -4.96 23.38 33.76
CA PHE A 159 -4.60 23.33 35.19
C PHE A 159 -5.45 24.27 36.08
N ILE A 160 -6.41 24.98 35.49
CA ILE A 160 -7.35 25.86 36.20
C ILE A 160 -8.79 25.27 36.15
N ALA A 161 -8.94 24.04 35.64
CA ALA A 161 -10.17 23.24 35.73
C ALA A 161 -10.16 22.39 37.00
#